data_AF-A0AA96X0W2-F1
#
_entry.id   AF-A0AA96X0W2-F1
#
_cell.length_a   1.000
_cell.length_b   1.000
_cell.length_c   1.000
_cell.angle_alpha   90.00
_cell.angle_beta   90.00
_cell.angle_gamma   90.00
#
_symmetry.space_group_name_H-M   'P 1'
#
loop_
_entity.id
_entity.type
_entity.pdbx_description
1 polymer ?
#
loop_
_entity_poly.entity_id
_entity_poly.type
_entity_poly.pdbx_seq_one_letter_code
_entity_poly.pdbx_strand_id
1 'polypeptide(L)'
;MWDVLPLRAILYQLLFIVLAIAVEALVLQKYLGIGKKSSIQYAATANLLSTVAGWFLFFVIEPWLPPTWRQQLINYIFFDLTSTPPVLIGLAFLTFLGTFVVKLQSLDWLDLILENKKPVEIEVRDRTKFQGRKAQRQAFSEIPNRALAVLWANAASFSAITLIIAIRTFSEPPSNF
;
A
#
# COMPACT_ATOMS: atom_id res chain seq x y z
N MET A 1 -3.35 32.06 6.82
CA MET A 1 -1.98 31.76 7.32
C MET A 1 -1.86 30.33 7.91
N TRP A 2 -2.92 29.52 7.89
CA TRP A 2 -2.84 28.08 8.19
C TRP A 2 -2.81 27.19 6.92
N ASP A 3 -2.91 27.79 5.73
CA ASP A 3 -2.93 27.09 4.43
C ASP A 3 -1.54 26.69 3.88
N VAL A 4 -0.48 26.87 4.68
CA VAL A 4 0.91 26.69 4.20
C VAL A 4 1.41 25.26 4.40
N LEU A 5 0.72 24.44 5.19
CA LEU A 5 1.10 23.05 5.44
C LEU A 5 0.02 22.10 4.91
N PRO A 6 0.38 21.09 4.10
CA PRO A 6 -0.55 20.10 3.58
C PRO A 6 -0.95 19.06 4.64
N LEU A 7 -1.33 19.53 5.83
CA LEU A 7 -1.69 18.71 6.98
C LEU A 7 -2.87 17.78 6.62
N ARG A 8 -3.84 18.30 5.87
CA ARG A 8 -4.99 17.52 5.40
C ARG A 8 -4.55 16.33 4.54
N ALA A 9 -3.67 16.55 3.57
CA ALA A 9 -3.15 15.49 2.70
C ALA A 9 -2.37 14.44 3.50
N ILE A 10 -1.53 14.87 4.45
CA ILE A 10 -0.76 13.97 5.32
C ILE A 10 -1.69 13.09 6.17
N LEU A 11 -2.73 13.69 6.79
CA LEU A 11 -3.68 12.95 7.62
C LEU A 11 -4.48 11.92 6.81
N TYR A 12 -4.98 12.28 5.63
CA TYR A 12 -5.67 11.33 4.76
C TYR A 12 -4.74 10.23 4.28
N GLN A 13 -3.51 10.56 3.91
CA GLN A 13 -2.52 9.56 3.50
C GLN A 13 -2.26 8.55 4.61
N LEU A 14 -2.05 9.02 5.85
CA LEU A 14 -1.84 8.12 7.00
C LEU A 14 -3.07 7.24 7.27
N LEU A 15 -4.27 7.82 7.22
CA LEU A 15 -5.53 7.09 7.41
C LEU A 15 -5.69 5.99 6.34
N PHE A 16 -5.46 6.32 5.08
CA PHE A 16 -5.58 5.37 3.98
C PHE A 16 -4.50 4.29 4.01
N ILE A 17 -3.27 4.61 4.44
CA ILE A 17 -2.24 3.59 4.65
C ILE A 17 -2.66 2.61 5.73
N VAL A 18 -3.10 3.09 6.89
CA VAL A 18 -3.53 2.21 8.00
C VAL A 18 -4.71 1.33 7.57
N LEU A 19 -5.69 1.91 6.88
CA LEU A 19 -6.83 1.18 6.34
C LEU A 19 -6.38 0.11 5.33
N ALA A 20 -5.53 0.48 4.37
CA ALA A 20 -5.02 -0.44 3.37
C ALA A 20 -4.27 -1.61 4.03
N ILE A 21 -3.42 -1.34 5.03
CA ILE A 21 -2.70 -2.37 5.78
C ILE A 21 -3.70 -3.32 6.47
N ALA A 22 -4.74 -2.78 7.11
CA ALA A 22 -5.74 -3.60 7.79
C ALA A 22 -6.51 -4.50 6.81
N VAL A 23 -7.01 -3.94 5.71
CA VAL A 23 -7.76 -4.67 4.68
C VAL A 23 -6.88 -5.72 4.01
N GLU A 24 -5.68 -5.36 3.60
CA GLU A 24 -4.76 -6.26 2.91
C GLU A 24 -4.28 -7.39 3.81
N ALA A 25 -3.98 -7.11 5.07
CA ALA A 25 -3.61 -8.15 6.02
C ALA A 25 -4.71 -9.21 6.16
N LEU A 26 -5.99 -8.80 6.19
CA LEU A 26 -7.12 -9.73 6.24
C LEU A 26 -7.24 -10.57 4.97
N VAL A 27 -7.12 -9.93 3.80
CA VAL A 27 -7.19 -10.62 2.50
C VAL A 27 -6.04 -11.62 2.38
N LEU A 28 -4.81 -11.21 2.67
CA LEU A 28 -3.64 -12.08 2.56
C LEU A 28 -3.68 -13.24 3.56
N GLN A 29 -4.14 -13.00 4.79
CA GLN A 29 -4.36 -14.08 5.75
C GLN A 29 -5.33 -15.13 5.19
N LYS A 30 -6.42 -14.68 4.54
CA LYS A 30 -7.43 -15.56 3.96
C LYS A 30 -6.93 -16.32 2.74
N TYR A 31 -6.20 -15.66 1.84
CA TYR A 31 -5.79 -16.25 0.55
C TYR A 31 -4.48 -17.03 0.62
N LEU A 32 -3.52 -16.61 1.46
CA LEU A 32 -2.20 -17.25 1.57
C LEU A 32 -2.08 -18.16 2.80
N GLY A 33 -3.03 -18.12 3.74
CA GLY A 33 -3.00 -18.95 4.95
C GLY A 33 -1.86 -18.63 5.92
N ILE A 34 -1.13 -17.53 5.67
CA ILE A 34 0.01 -17.08 6.48
C ILE A 34 -0.45 -16.58 7.85
N GLY A 35 0.43 -16.66 8.85
CA GLY A 35 0.11 -16.22 10.21
C GLY A 35 -0.32 -14.75 10.28
N LYS A 36 -1.21 -14.40 11.22
CA LYS A 36 -1.73 -13.02 11.42
C LYS A 36 -0.62 -11.98 11.47
N LYS A 37 0.41 -12.23 12.28
CA LYS A 37 1.57 -11.35 12.42
C LYS A 37 2.30 -11.13 11.09
N SER A 38 2.48 -12.20 10.31
CA SER A 38 3.16 -12.14 9.02
C SER A 38 2.35 -11.39 7.97
N SER A 39 1.03 -11.58 7.97
CA SER A 39 0.11 -10.86 7.08
C SER A 39 0.18 -9.35 7.31
N ILE A 40 0.15 -8.94 8.58
CA ILE A 40 0.25 -7.54 8.98
C ILE A 40 1.62 -6.96 8.61
N GLN A 41 2.71 -7.69 8.89
CA GLN A 41 4.07 -7.25 8.55
C GLN A 41 4.24 -7.05 7.04
N TYR A 42 3.79 -8.03 6.25
CA TYR A 42 3.84 -7.91 4.80
C TYR A 42 3.01 -6.72 4.31
N ALA A 43 1.74 -6.61 4.73
CA ALA A 43 0.86 -5.54 4.30
C ALA A 43 1.43 -4.17 4.68
N ALA A 44 2.00 -4.03 5.88
CA ALA A 44 2.67 -2.82 6.33
C ALA A 44 3.88 -2.47 5.45
N THR A 45 4.81 -3.41 5.26
CA THR A 45 6.01 -3.18 4.43
C THR A 45 5.64 -2.84 3.00
N ALA A 46 4.72 -3.58 2.38
CA ALA A 46 4.34 -3.37 0.99
C ALA A 46 3.62 -2.02 0.78
N ASN A 47 2.72 -1.62 1.69
CA ASN A 47 2.03 -0.32 1.58
C ASN A 47 2.95 0.86 1.91
N LEU A 48 3.86 0.73 2.88
CA LEU A 48 4.87 1.75 3.15
C LEU A 48 5.85 1.90 1.98
N LEU A 49 6.37 0.78 1.45
CA LEU A 49 7.27 0.81 0.30
C LEU A 49 6.59 1.41 -0.93
N SER A 50 5.35 1.02 -1.22
CA SER A 50 4.57 1.61 -2.31
C SER A 50 4.31 3.11 -2.11
N THR A 51 4.09 3.56 -0.87
CA THR A 51 3.92 4.99 -0.57
C THR A 51 5.21 5.75 -0.83
N VAL A 52 6.33 5.25 -0.31
CA VAL A 52 7.65 5.89 -0.49
C VAL A 52 8.04 5.89 -1.97
N ALA A 53 7.83 4.79 -2.68
CA ALA A 53 8.07 4.70 -4.12
C ALA A 53 7.20 5.68 -4.90
N GLY A 54 5.92 5.84 -4.52
CA GLY A 54 5.02 6.82 -5.13
C GLY A 54 5.51 8.27 -4.95
N TRP A 55 5.91 8.65 -3.73
CA TRP A 55 6.49 9.97 -3.47
C TRP A 55 7.81 10.19 -4.19
N PHE A 56 8.70 9.18 -4.20
CA PHE A 56 9.95 9.25 -4.93
C PHE A 56 9.71 9.46 -6.43
N LEU A 57 8.80 8.67 -7.02
CA LEU A 57 8.42 8.80 -8.42
C LEU A 57 7.82 10.19 -8.72
N PHE A 58 6.97 10.70 -7.83
CA PHE A 58 6.43 12.05 -7.94
C PHE A 58 7.54 13.10 -8.01
N PHE A 59 8.48 13.10 -7.06
CA PHE A 59 9.57 14.09 -7.05
C PHE A 59 10.56 13.94 -8.22
N VAL A 60 10.72 12.75 -8.78
CA VAL A 60 11.56 12.52 -9.96
C VAL A 60 10.87 13.03 -11.24
N ILE A 61 9.56 12.80 -11.37
CA ILE A 61 8.80 13.14 -12.57
C ILE A 61 8.36 14.61 -12.58
N GLU A 62 7.98 15.18 -11.42
CA GLU A 62 7.46 16.54 -11.28
C GLU A 62 8.29 17.62 -12.02
N PRO A 63 9.64 17.65 -11.95
CA PRO A 63 10.42 18.69 -12.60
C PRO A 63 10.37 18.60 -14.14
N TRP A 64 10.02 17.44 -14.68
CA TRP A 64 9.98 17.16 -16.11
C TRP A 64 8.60 17.45 -16.71
N LEU A 65 7.61 17.78 -15.88
CA LEU A 65 6.25 18.05 -16.34
C LEU A 65 6.10 19.46 -16.91
N PRO A 66 5.26 19.62 -17.95
CA PRO A 66 4.85 20.93 -18.42
C PRO A 66 4.20 21.75 -17.28
N PRO A 67 4.35 23.09 -17.27
CA PRO A 67 3.88 23.93 -16.16
C PRO A 67 2.40 23.75 -15.78
N THR A 68 1.53 23.54 -16.79
CA THR A 68 0.10 23.32 -16.61
C THR A 68 -0.21 22.02 -15.87
N TRP A 69 0.42 20.92 -16.28
CA TRP A 69 0.25 19.60 -15.67
C TRP A 69 0.85 19.55 -14.26
N ARG A 70 2.00 20.20 -14.05
CA ARG A 70 2.63 20.31 -12.73
C ARG A 70 1.71 21.01 -11.73
N GLN A 71 1.15 22.17 -12.11
CA GLN A 71 0.22 22.91 -11.24
C GLN A 71 -1.04 22.11 -10.94
N GLN A 72 -1.62 21.43 -11.94
CA GLN A 72 -2.80 20.59 -11.73
C GLN A 72 -2.52 19.43 -10.76
N LEU A 73 -1.37 18.76 -10.87
CA LEU A 73 -1.00 17.69 -9.95
C LEU A 73 -0.74 18.17 -8.53
N ILE A 74 -0.02 19.29 -8.36
CA ILE A 74 0.21 19.89 -7.04
C ILE A 74 -1.11 20.29 -6.40
N ASN A 75 -1.98 20.97 -7.16
CA ASN A 75 -3.29 21.40 -6.66
C ASN A 75 -4.21 20.22 -6.31
N TYR A 76 -4.14 19.13 -7.08
CA TYR A 76 -4.88 17.92 -6.78
C TYR A 76 -4.36 17.24 -5.50
N ILE A 77 -3.05 16.98 -5.43
CA ILE A 77 -2.44 16.22 -4.31
C ILE A 77 -2.52 16.99 -2.99
N PHE A 78 -2.32 18.32 -3.03
CA PHE A 78 -2.22 19.12 -1.82
C PHE A 78 -3.49 19.89 -1.45
N PHE A 79 -4.32 20.26 -2.43
CA PHE A 79 -5.43 21.19 -2.22
C PHE A 79 -6.81 20.67 -2.64
N ASP A 80 -6.93 19.44 -3.17
CA ASP A 80 -8.22 18.81 -3.54
C ASP A 80 -9.04 19.64 -4.55
N LEU A 81 -8.38 20.48 -5.37
CA LEU A 81 -9.00 21.40 -6.33
C LEU A 81 -9.00 20.76 -7.73
N THR A 82 -10.15 20.30 -8.25
CA THR A 82 -10.21 19.71 -9.61
C THR A 82 -11.40 20.13 -10.47
N SER A 83 -11.14 20.13 -11.79
CA SER A 83 -12.09 20.48 -12.85
C SER A 83 -12.03 19.56 -14.09
N THR A 84 -11.40 18.38 -14.06
CA THR A 84 -11.38 17.45 -15.22
C THR A 84 -11.45 15.95 -14.85
N PRO A 85 -12.62 15.31 -14.99
CA PRO A 85 -12.85 13.91 -14.59
C PRO A 85 -12.05 12.81 -15.31
N PRO A 86 -11.82 12.84 -16.65
CA PRO A 86 -11.25 11.68 -17.36
C PRO A 86 -9.77 11.40 -17.04
N VAL A 87 -8.97 12.45 -16.88
CA VAL A 87 -7.53 12.35 -16.60
C VAL A 87 -7.29 11.73 -15.23
N LEU A 88 -8.13 12.05 -14.24
CA LEU A 88 -8.04 11.51 -12.89
C LEU A 88 -8.34 10.01 -12.85
N ILE A 89 -9.30 9.54 -13.64
CA ILE A 89 -9.62 8.10 -13.75
C ILE A 89 -8.42 7.35 -14.32
N GLY A 90 -7.80 7.88 -15.39
CA GLY A 90 -6.59 7.31 -15.97
C GLY A 90 -5.44 7.26 -14.96
N LEU A 91 -5.21 8.36 -14.22
CA LEU A 91 -4.18 8.43 -13.20
C LEU A 91 -4.43 7.45 -12.04
N ALA A 92 -5.68 7.32 -11.59
CA ALA A 92 -6.08 6.37 -10.55
C ALA A 92 -5.88 4.90 -10.99
N PHE A 93 -6.15 4.60 -12.26
CA PHE A 93 -5.89 3.27 -12.81
C PHE A 93 -4.39 2.98 -12.90
N LEU A 94 -3.58 3.95 -13.34
CA LEU A 94 -2.13 3.81 -13.38
C LEU A 94 -1.53 3.67 -11.97
N THR A 95 -2.02 4.41 -10.97
CA THR A 95 -1.56 4.27 -9.59
C THR A 95 -1.95 2.91 -9.02
N PHE A 96 -3.15 2.40 -9.32
CA PHE A 96 -3.55 1.05 -8.96
C PHE A 96 -2.60 -0.02 -9.53
N LEU A 97 -2.29 0.05 -10.82
CA LEU A 97 -1.37 -0.90 -11.46
C LEU A 97 0.06 -0.77 -10.94
N GLY A 98 0.56 0.46 -10.80
CA GLY A 98 1.91 0.73 -10.29
C GLY A 98 2.08 0.22 -8.86
N THR A 99 1.12 0.50 -7.98
CA THR A 99 1.13 -0.01 -6.60
C THR A 99 1.06 -1.54 -6.56
N PHE A 100 0.27 -2.17 -7.42
CA PHE A 100 0.24 -3.63 -7.54
C PHE A 100 1.62 -4.21 -7.88
N VAL A 101 2.32 -3.65 -8.87
CA VAL A 101 3.67 -4.11 -9.26
C VAL A 101 4.66 -3.95 -8.12
N VAL A 102 4.68 -2.79 -7.44
CA VAL A 102 5.57 -2.56 -6.30
C VAL A 102 5.27 -3.55 -5.16
N LYS A 103 4.01 -3.85 -4.90
CA LYS A 103 3.61 -4.84 -3.88
C LYS A 103 4.08 -6.25 -4.24
N LEU A 104 3.97 -6.67 -5.50
CA LEU A 104 4.53 -7.96 -5.93
C LEU A 104 6.03 -8.04 -5.67
N GLN A 105 6.79 -7.00 -6.05
CA GLN A 105 8.24 -6.94 -5.84
C GLN A 105 8.61 -6.95 -4.35
N SER A 106 7.73 -6.38 -3.51
CA SER A 106 7.92 -6.33 -2.05
C SER A 106 7.96 -7.73 -1.42
N LEU A 107 7.22 -8.71 -1.97
CA LEU A 107 7.26 -10.11 -1.50
C LEU A 107 8.67 -10.70 -1.67
N ASP A 108 9.23 -10.54 -2.87
CA ASP A 108 10.54 -11.11 -3.20
C ASP A 108 11.65 -10.46 -2.35
N TRP A 109 11.53 -9.15 -2.08
CA TRP A 109 12.48 -8.45 -1.19
C TRP A 109 12.34 -8.89 0.28
N LEU A 110 11.12 -9.14 0.74
CA LEU A 110 10.88 -9.67 2.08
C LEU A 110 11.51 -11.05 2.23
N ASP A 111 11.33 -11.94 1.25
CA ASP A 111 11.96 -13.26 1.27
C ASP A 111 13.48 -13.18 1.32
N LEU A 112 14.11 -12.31 0.52
CA LEU A 112 15.56 -12.10 0.55
C LEU A 112 16.04 -11.65 1.95
N ILE A 113 15.32 -10.72 2.59
CA ILE A 113 15.68 -10.23 3.93
C ILE A 113 15.47 -11.32 4.99
N LEU A 114 14.41 -12.12 4.87
CA LEU A 114 14.12 -13.23 5.79
C LEU A 114 15.09 -14.41 5.61
N GLU A 115 15.49 -14.72 4.37
CA GLU A 115 16.42 -15.81 4.08
C GLU A 115 17.86 -15.47 4.50
N ASN A 116 18.26 -14.20 4.38
CA ASN A 116 19.53 -13.71 4.95
C ASN A 116 19.58 -13.74 6.49
N LYS A 117 18.43 -13.95 7.16
CA LYS A 117 18.36 -14.21 8.61
C LYS A 117 18.38 -15.70 8.95
N LYS A 118 19.10 -16.53 8.18
CA LYS A 118 19.50 -17.86 8.66
C LYS A 118 20.24 -17.70 10.01
N PRO A 119 19.92 -18.51 11.02
CA PRO A 119 20.25 -18.20 12.40
C PRO A 119 21.76 -18.27 12.61
N VAL A 120 22.30 -17.30 13.35
CA VAL A 120 23.50 -17.54 14.14
C VAL A 120 23.23 -18.82 14.93
N GLU A 121 24.06 -19.83 14.67
CA GLU A 121 24.00 -21.14 15.29
C GLU A 121 24.31 -20.98 16.79
N ILE A 122 23.28 -20.67 17.58
CA ILE A 122 23.38 -20.78 19.03
C ILE A 122 23.04 -22.23 19.36
N GLU A 123 24.08 -23.06 19.42
CA GLU A 123 24.02 -24.37 20.06
C GLU A 123 23.65 -24.19 21.53
N VAL A 124 22.37 -24.29 21.87
CA VAL A 124 21.96 -24.73 23.23
C VAL A 124 20.74 -25.64 23.13
N ARG A 125 21.05 -26.93 23.11
CA ARG A 125 20.48 -28.01 23.93
C ARG A 125 18.96 -27.97 24.21
N ASP A 126 18.27 -28.85 23.49
CA ASP A 126 17.30 -29.83 24.02
C ASP A 126 16.02 -29.33 24.73
N ARG A 127 14.86 -29.57 24.09
CA ARG A 127 13.71 -30.33 24.62
C ARG A 127 12.36 -29.89 24.01
N THR A 128 11.72 -30.87 23.38
CA THR A 128 10.27 -31.10 23.29
C THR A 128 9.36 -30.08 22.58
N LYS A 129 8.68 -30.60 21.54
CA LYS A 129 7.35 -30.19 21.03
C LYS A 129 7.19 -28.74 20.59
N PHE A 130 7.63 -28.42 19.37
CA PHE A 130 7.08 -27.28 18.61
C PHE A 130 6.96 -27.62 17.12
N GLN A 131 5.95 -28.43 16.77
CA GLN A 131 5.57 -28.70 15.37
C GLN A 131 5.01 -27.47 14.63
N GLY A 132 4.88 -26.30 15.29
CA GLY A 132 4.40 -25.06 14.68
C GLY A 132 5.42 -24.27 13.85
N ARG A 133 6.71 -24.65 13.82
CA ARG A 133 7.75 -23.90 13.10
C ARG A 133 7.82 -24.18 11.59
N LYS A 134 7.16 -25.23 11.08
CA LYS A 134 7.19 -25.54 9.63
C LYS A 134 6.31 -24.63 8.78
N ALA A 135 5.23 -24.06 9.33
CA ALA A 135 4.37 -23.11 8.62
C ALA A 135 5.00 -21.71 8.44
N GLN A 136 6.10 -21.41 9.14
CA GLN A 136 6.81 -20.12 9.07
C GLN A 136 7.97 -20.14 8.05
N ARG A 137 8.21 -21.27 7.37
CA ARG A 137 9.39 -21.48 6.51
C ARG A 137 9.07 -21.58 5.01
N GLN A 138 7.82 -21.41 4.59
CA GLN A 138 7.54 -21.25 3.16
C GLN A 138 7.89 -19.82 2.79
N ALA A 139 8.82 -19.67 1.85
CA ALA A 139 9.10 -18.39 1.23
C ALA A 139 7.79 -17.86 0.64
N PHE A 140 7.49 -16.58 0.85
CA PHE A 140 6.29 -15.94 0.34
C PHE A 140 6.17 -16.08 -1.19
N SER A 141 7.32 -16.15 -1.85
CA SER A 141 7.50 -16.41 -3.28
C SER A 141 7.07 -17.82 -3.71
N GLU A 142 7.16 -18.82 -2.85
CA GLU A 142 6.78 -20.21 -3.17
C GLU A 142 5.28 -20.48 -2.99
N ILE A 143 4.52 -19.53 -2.45
CA ILE A 143 3.08 -19.72 -2.23
C ILE A 143 2.33 -19.65 -3.58
N PRO A 144 1.60 -20.72 -3.97
CA PRO A 144 0.81 -20.70 -5.19
C PRO A 144 -0.26 -19.61 -5.12
N ASN A 145 -0.57 -18.99 -6.26
CA ASN A 145 -1.55 -17.90 -6.37
C ASN A 145 -1.18 -16.59 -5.63
N ARG A 146 0.09 -16.38 -5.27
CA ARG A 146 0.55 -15.13 -4.61
C ARG A 146 0.13 -13.86 -5.34
N ALA A 147 0.29 -13.85 -6.67
CA ALA A 147 0.00 -12.68 -7.47
C ALA A 147 -1.50 -12.34 -7.42
N LEU A 148 -2.36 -13.36 -7.44
CA LEU A 148 -3.79 -13.20 -7.29
C LEU A 148 -4.15 -12.72 -5.88
N ALA A 149 -3.50 -13.25 -4.84
CA ALA A 149 -3.74 -12.80 -3.47
C ALA A 149 -3.36 -11.32 -3.27
N VAL A 150 -2.22 -10.89 -3.81
CA VAL A 150 -1.80 -9.47 -3.78
C VAL A 150 -2.73 -8.61 -4.63
N LEU A 151 -3.19 -9.10 -5.77
CA LEU A 151 -4.13 -8.37 -6.63
C LEU A 151 -5.48 -8.18 -5.92
N TRP A 152 -6.01 -9.24 -5.31
CA TRP A 152 -7.23 -9.18 -4.50
C TRP A 152 -7.07 -8.25 -3.30
N ALA A 153 -5.91 -8.28 -2.64
CA ALA A 153 -5.61 -7.40 -1.52
C ALA A 153 -5.62 -5.93 -1.97
N ASN A 154 -4.91 -5.61 -3.07
CA ASN A 154 -4.86 -4.27 -3.64
C ASN A 154 -6.23 -3.80 -4.12
N ALA A 155 -7.01 -4.66 -4.78
CA ALA A 155 -8.36 -4.33 -5.23
C ALA A 155 -9.28 -4.05 -4.04
N ALA A 156 -9.19 -4.84 -2.97
CA ALA A 156 -10.00 -4.64 -1.77
C ALA A 156 -9.66 -3.33 -1.05
N SER A 157 -8.38 -2.99 -0.90
CA SER A 157 -7.96 -1.74 -0.26
C SER A 157 -8.37 -0.52 -1.08
N PHE A 158 -8.14 -0.51 -2.39
CA PHE A 158 -8.58 0.58 -3.28
C PHE A 158 -10.11 0.71 -3.30
N SER A 159 -10.85 -0.40 -3.26
CA SER A 159 -12.32 -0.36 -3.16
C SER A 159 -12.79 0.26 -1.85
N ALA A 160 -12.17 -0.12 -0.72
CA ALA A 160 -12.49 0.45 0.59
C ALA A 160 -12.19 1.96 0.67
N ILE A 161 -11.03 2.38 0.15
CA ILE A 161 -10.65 3.79 0.09
C ILE A 161 -11.64 4.57 -0.79
N THR A 162 -11.96 4.05 -1.98
CA THR A 162 -12.91 4.69 -2.90
C THR A 162 -14.30 4.83 -2.29
N LEU A 163 -14.76 3.80 -1.56
CA LEU A 163 -16.03 3.86 -0.84
C LEU A 163 -16.03 4.96 0.23
N ILE A 164 -14.96 5.08 1.02
CA ILE A 164 -14.84 6.14 2.04
C ILE A 164 -14.85 7.52 1.39
N ILE A 165 -14.12 7.70 0.29
CA ILE A 165 -14.10 8.96 -0.45
C ILE A 165 -15.50 9.26 -0.98
N ALA A 166 -16.19 8.28 -1.58
CA ALA A 166 -17.55 8.47 -2.09
C ALA A 166 -18.52 8.87 -0.97
N ILE A 167 -18.50 8.18 0.18
CA ILE A 167 -19.34 8.53 1.34
C ILE A 167 -19.06 9.97 1.78
N ARG A 168 -17.78 10.35 1.89
CA ARG A 168 -17.39 11.72 2.25
C ARG A 168 -17.98 12.73 1.26
N THR A 169 -17.80 12.51 -0.05
CA THR A 169 -18.30 13.39 -1.11
C THR A 169 -19.83 13.53 -1.09
N PHE A 170 -20.58 12.48 -0.77
CA PHE A 170 -22.05 12.56 -0.66
C PHE A 170 -22.54 13.12 0.69
N SER A 171 -21.71 13.07 1.75
CA SER A 171 -22.05 13.56 3.08
C SER A 171 -21.75 15.05 3.30
N GLU A 172 -20.81 15.62 2.54
CA GLU A 172 -20.54 17.06 2.56
C GLU A 172 -21.70 17.79 1.82
N PRO A 173 -22.43 18.71 2.47
CA PRO A 173 -23.44 19.50 1.76
C PRO A 173 -22.78 20.27 0.62
N PRO A 174 -23.46 20.49 -0.52
CA PRO A 174 -22.91 21.27 -1.62
C PRO A 174 -22.47 22.62 -1.05
N SER A 175 -21.15 22.86 -1.05
CA SER A 175 -20.60 24.16 -0.73
C SER A 175 -21.06 25.10 -1.83
N ASN A 176 -22.12 25.86 -1.56
CA ASN A 176 -22.51 27.00 -2.38
C ASN A 176 -21.30 27.94 -2.43
N PHE A 177 -20.65 28.00 -3.59
CA PHE A 177 -19.83 29.13 -3.98
C PHE A 177 -20.75 30.24 -4.49
#